data_AF-A0A3P1XUJ6-F1
#
_entry.id   AF-A0A3P1XUJ6-F1
#
_cell.length_a   1.000
_cell.length_b   1.000
_cell.length_c   1.000
_cell.angle_alpha   90.00
_cell.angle_beta   90.00
_cell.angle_gamma   90.00
#
_symmetry.space_group_name_H-M   'P 1'
#
loop_
_entity.id
_entity.type
_entity.pdbx_description
1 polymer ?
#
loop_
_entity_poly.entity_id
_entity_poly.type
_entity_poly.pdbx_seq_one_letter_code
_entity_poly.pdbx_strand_id
1 'polypeptide(L)' 'MKLKIFTFVTRLLIALFAQAQTSGTTGPLTWSYDAGTKSLSINEGGAMPDYDDFFRFSP' A
#
# COMPACT_ATOMS: atom_id res chain seq x y z
N MET A 1 -31.97 12.03 -15.07
CA MET A 1 -31.66 11.54 -13.70
C MET A 1 -30.94 10.18 -13.66
N LYS A 2 -30.74 9.49 -14.79
CA LYS A 2 -30.18 8.13 -14.84
C LYS A 2 -28.64 8.05 -14.82
N LEU A 3 -27.93 9.14 -15.11
CA LEU A 3 -26.45 9.14 -15.12
C LEU A 3 -25.85 9.32 -13.70
N LYS A 4 -26.48 10.15 -12.86
CA LYS A 4 -26.04 10.42 -11.48
C LYS A 4 -26.14 9.19 -10.59
N ILE A 5 -27.19 8.38 -10.78
CA ILE A 5 -27.41 7.13 -10.03
C ILE A 5 -26.34 6.09 -10.41
N PHE A 6 -25.97 5.98 -11.69
CA PHE A 6 -24.95 5.04 -12.15
C PHE A 6 -23.57 5.38 -11.58
N THR A 7 -23.16 6.65 -11.62
CA THR A 7 -21.89 7.10 -11.03
C THR A 7 -21.84 6.85 -9.53
N PHE A 8 -22.96 7.06 -8.82
CA PHE A 8 -23.05 6.80 -7.39
C PHE A 8 -22.96 5.30 -7.07
N VAL A 9 -23.64 4.45 -7.85
CA VAL A 9 -23.60 2.99 -7.71
C VAL A 9 -22.19 2.44 -8.01
N THR A 10 -21.50 2.96 -9.03
CA THR A 10 -20.10 2.59 -9.31
C THR A 10 -19.16 3.00 -8.17
N ARG A 11 -19.31 4.21 -7.60
CA ARG A 11 -18.52 4.66 -6.44
C ARG A 11 -18.79 3.81 -5.19
N LEU A 12 -20.04 3.42 -4.96
CA LEU A 12 -20.45 2.56 -3.86
C LEU A 12 -19.90 1.13 -4.02
N LEU A 13 -19.94 0.57 -5.24
CA LEU A 13 -19.34 -0.73 -5.56
C LEU A 13 -17.83 -0.73 -5.34
N ILE A 14 -17.11 0.31 -5.78
CA ILE A 14 -15.66 0.43 -5.56
C ILE A 14 -15.33 0.49 -4.05
N ALA A 15 -16.18 1.12 -3.23
CA ALA A 15 -16.01 1.14 -1.77
C ALA A 15 -16.33 -0.21 -1.09
N LEU A 16 -17.28 -0.99 -1.61
CA LEU A 16 -17.60 -2.33 -1.11
C LEU A 16 -16.52 -3.37 -1.45
N PHE A 17 -15.76 -3.16 -2.52
CA PHE A 17 -14.58 -3.96 -2.88
C PHE A 17 -13.26 -3.31 -2.46
N ALA A 18 -13.28 -2.42 -1.47
CA ALA A 18 -12.07 -1.84 -0.91
C ALA A 18 -11.28 -2.90 -0.13
N GLN A 19 -10.67 -3.83 -0.85
CA GLN A 19 -9.58 -4.66 -0.35
C GLN A 19 -8.42 -3.73 0.00
N ALA A 20 -7.86 -3.88 1.19
CA ALA A 20 -6.64 -3.18 1.57
C ALA A 20 -5.58 -3.45 0.49
N GLN A 21 -4.78 -2.43 0.17
CA GLN A 21 -3.70 -2.58 -0.79
C GLN A 21 -2.79 -3.74 -0.35
N THR A 22 -2.62 -4.75 -1.21
CA THR A 22 -1.80 -5.94 -0.91
C THR A 22 -0.43 -5.88 -1.57
N SER A 23 -0.10 -4.80 -2.27
CA SER A 23 1.22 -4.58 -2.83
C SER A 23 1.44 -3.11 -3.16
N GLY A 24 2.67 -2.65 -3.16
CA GLY A 24 2.98 -1.28 -3.56
C GLY A 24 4.47 -0.98 -3.57
N THR A 25 4.77 0.31 -3.66
CA THR A 25 6.15 0.82 -3.61
C THR A 25 6.27 1.90 -2.54
N THR A 26 7.46 1.99 -1.92
CA THR A 26 7.84 3.07 -1.02
C THR A 26 9.29 3.47 -1.31
N GLY A 27 9.48 4.52 -2.11
CA GLY A 27 10.79 4.84 -2.67
C GLY A 27 11.31 3.71 -3.59
N PRO A 28 12.56 3.23 -3.44
CA PRO A 28 13.10 2.14 -4.24
C PRO A 28 12.58 0.75 -3.83
N LEU A 29 11.81 0.66 -2.76
CA LEU A 29 11.33 -0.60 -2.19
C LEU A 29 10.01 -1.01 -2.83
N THR A 30 9.91 -2.29 -3.16
CA THR A 30 8.65 -2.94 -3.56
C THR A 30 8.16 -3.81 -2.40
N TRP A 31 6.86 -3.87 -2.16
CA TRP A 31 6.29 -4.72 -1.12
C TRP A 31 5.06 -5.49 -1.61
N SER A 32 4.85 -6.66 -1.04
CA SER A 32 3.67 -7.49 -1.26
C SER A 32 3.22 -8.17 0.04
N TYR A 33 1.92 -8.26 0.24
CA TYR A 33 1.27 -8.86 1.40
C TYR A 33 0.42 -10.05 0.95
N ASP A 34 0.76 -11.23 1.44
CA ASP A 34 -0.05 -12.42 1.31
C ASP A 34 -1.05 -12.50 2.48
N ALA A 35 -2.34 -12.39 2.18
CA ALA A 35 -3.38 -12.43 3.20
C ALA A 35 -3.67 -13.84 3.73
N GLY A 36 -3.30 -14.88 2.99
CA GLY A 36 -3.51 -16.29 3.36
C GLY A 36 -2.54 -16.75 4.44
N THR A 37 -1.27 -16.39 4.30
CA THR A 37 -0.19 -16.69 5.26
C THR A 37 0.09 -15.53 6.20
N LYS A 38 -0.51 -14.35 5.95
CA LYS A 38 -0.24 -13.10 6.68
C LYS A 38 1.22 -12.67 6.58
N SER A 39 1.86 -12.94 5.45
CA SER A 39 3.28 -12.65 5.23
C SER A 39 3.44 -11.36 4.45
N LEU A 40 4.31 -10.48 4.93
CA LEU A 40 4.75 -9.27 4.22
C LEU A 40 6.14 -9.53 3.64
N SER A 41 6.29 -9.39 2.34
CA SER A 41 7.58 -9.45 1.64
C SER A 41 7.99 -8.04 1.24
N ILE A 42 9.21 -7.65 1.59
CA ILE A 42 9.83 -6.40 1.18
C ILE A 42 10.97 -6.77 0.25
N ASN A 43 10.88 -6.32 -1.00
CA ASN A 43 11.87 -6.56 -2.03
C ASN A 43 12.60 -5.26 -2.36
N GLU A 44 13.90 -5.32 -2.16
CA GLU A 44 14.91 -4.37 -2.59
C GLU A 44 15.92 -5.18 -3.39
N GLY A 45 16.36 -4.65 -4.53
CA GLY A 45 17.42 -5.29 -5.32
C GLY A 45 18.79 -5.30 -4.63
N GLY A 46 18.89 -5.00 -3.32
CA GLY A 46 20.12 -4.74 -2.58
C GLY A 46 19.96 -4.89 -1.06
N ALA A 47 20.95 -4.39 -0.29
CA ALA A 47 20.94 -4.45 1.17
C ALA A 47 19.93 -3.46 1.77
N MET A 48 19.20 -3.90 2.79
CA MET A 48 18.23 -3.10 3.53
C MET A 48 18.90 -1.88 4.16
N PRO A 49 18.48 -0.64 3.83
CA PRO A 49 19.07 0.55 4.40
C PRO A 49 18.80 0.62 5.89
N ASP A 50 19.80 1.03 6.65
CA ASP A 50 19.66 1.34 8.07
C ASP A 50 19.03 2.73 8.23
N TYR A 51 17.96 2.82 9.01
CA TYR A 51 17.23 4.07 9.27
C TYR A 51 17.54 4.68 10.66
N ASP A 52 18.55 4.18 11.38
CA ASP A 52 18.92 4.65 12.73
C ASP A 52 19.54 6.07 12.76
N ASP A 53 19.79 6.68 11.59
CA ASP A 53 20.42 8.01 11.48
C ASP A 53 19.51 9.20 11.89
N PHE A 54 18.22 8.97 12.18
CA PHE A 54 17.30 10.05 12.55
C PHE A 54 17.57 10.66 13.95
N PHE A 55 18.33 9.98 14.82
CA PHE A 55 18.64 10.50 16.16
C PHE A 55 20.05 11.09 16.31
N ARG A 56 20.87 11.11 15.25
CA ARG A 56 22.27 11.58 15.33
C ARG A 56 22.45 13.08 15.16
N PHE A 57 21.36 13.83 14.90
CA PHE A 57 21.37 15.29 14.76
C PHE A 57 20.28 15.95 15.62
N SER A 58 20.28 15.72 16.94
CA SER A 58 19.70 16.69 17.88
C SER A 58 20.85 17.46 18.53
N PRO A 59 21.01 18.77 18.26
CA PRO A 59 21.89 19.63 19.05
C PRO A 59 21.36 19.82 20.48
#